data_AF-A0A419JAS5-F1
#
_entry.id   AF-A0A419JAS5-F1
#
_cell.length_a   1.000
_cell.length_b   1.000
_cell.length_c   1.000
_cell.angle_alpha   90.00
_cell.angle_beta   90.00
_cell.angle_gamma   90.00
#
_symmetry.space_group_name_H-M   'P 1'
#
loop_
_entity.id
_entity.type
_entity.pdbx_description
1 polymer ?
#
loop_
_entity_poly.entity_id
_entity_poly.type
_entity_poly.pdbx_seq_one_letter_code
_entity_poly.pdbx_strand_id
1 'polypeptide(L)'
;MSGQTSDAGGKGDTINIFKIGSLWCFKYFFGNREIFMDLADYYHRDKYRFELKSVGERNKVMKYLEEKGFEISLIEDTSEYTVKIDRFKKYAPILKNSIDSTEKEKERVFIMKDLASVEEAIAKGAEKS
;
A
#
# COMPACT_ATOMS: atom_id res chain seq x y z
N MET A 1 19.35 -21.04 -1.60
CA MET A 1 19.77 -19.64 -1.80
C MET A 1 18.79 -18.75 -1.06
N SER A 2 19.31 -18.06 -0.07
CA SER A 2 18.62 -17.20 0.88
C SER A 2 17.99 -15.99 0.19
N GLY A 3 16.66 -15.99 0.07
CA GLY A 3 15.92 -14.76 -0.18
C GLY A 3 15.97 -13.92 1.09
N GLN A 4 16.93 -12.99 1.16
CA GLN A 4 16.92 -11.89 2.10
C GLN A 4 15.59 -11.15 1.91
N THR A 5 14.64 -11.43 2.78
CA THR A 5 13.48 -10.58 2.97
C THR A 5 13.96 -9.53 3.96
N SER A 6 14.22 -8.34 3.44
CA SER A 6 14.53 -7.14 4.21
C SER A 6 13.62 -7.09 5.44
N ASP A 7 14.21 -6.91 6.63
CA ASP A 7 13.48 -6.71 7.89
C ASP A 7 12.35 -5.70 7.67
N ALA A 8 11.12 -6.21 7.70
CA ALA A 8 9.95 -5.40 7.44
C ALA A 8 9.37 -4.92 8.78
N GLY A 9 9.57 -3.63 9.03
CA GLY A 9 8.70 -2.82 9.85
C GLY A 9 9.13 -2.61 11.29
N GLY A 10 9.93 -1.55 11.48
CA GLY A 10 10.35 -1.04 12.78
C GLY A 10 9.68 0.30 13.11
N LYS A 11 9.82 0.69 14.38
CA LYS A 11 9.52 2.03 14.87
C LYS A 11 10.22 3.08 14.00
N GLY A 12 9.48 4.04 13.46
CA GLY A 12 9.97 5.09 12.55
C GLY A 12 9.62 4.88 11.06
N ASP A 13 9.01 3.75 10.69
CA ASP A 13 8.48 3.58 9.33
C ASP A 13 7.24 4.46 9.10
N THR A 14 7.13 5.04 7.90
CA THR A 14 5.95 5.80 7.48
C THR A 14 4.94 4.89 6.76
N ILE A 15 3.69 4.92 7.19
CA ILE A 15 2.55 4.27 6.53
C ILE A 15 1.69 5.34 5.86
N ASN A 16 1.59 5.26 4.52
CA ASN A 16 0.67 6.09 3.76
C ASN A 16 -0.73 5.46 3.75
N ILE A 17 -1.74 6.23 4.18
CA ILE A 17 -3.15 5.85 4.12
C ILE A 17 -3.82 6.68 3.02
N PHE A 18 -4.27 6.00 1.97
CA PHE A 18 -4.79 6.58 0.75
C PHE A 18 -6.31 6.69 0.76
N LYS A 19 -6.84 7.79 0.25
CA LYS A 19 -8.26 7.90 -0.09
C LYS A 19 -8.53 7.21 -1.42
N ILE A 20 -9.26 6.10 -1.40
CA ILE A 20 -9.63 5.32 -2.60
C ILE A 20 -11.15 5.22 -2.68
N GLY A 21 -11.77 6.04 -3.52
CA GLY A 21 -13.22 6.19 -3.57
C GLY A 21 -13.77 6.64 -2.21
N SER A 22 -14.72 5.90 -1.64
CA SER A 22 -15.25 6.20 -0.30
C SER A 22 -14.37 5.69 0.85
N LEU A 23 -13.39 4.82 0.58
CA LEU A 23 -12.60 4.13 1.60
C LEU A 23 -11.27 4.84 1.89
N TRP A 24 -10.70 4.55 3.06
CA TRP A 24 -9.31 4.82 3.37
C TRP A 24 -8.55 3.49 3.38
N CYS A 25 -7.46 3.40 2.63
CA CYS A 25 -6.76 2.15 2.37
C CYS A 25 -5.27 2.29 2.66
N PHE A 26 -4.66 1.28 3.28
CA PHE A 26 -3.20 1.19 3.37
C PHE A 26 -2.73 -0.26 3.21
N LYS A 27 -1.46 -0.43 2.87
CA LYS A 27 -0.83 -1.74 2.75
C LYS A 27 0.51 -1.71 3.45
N TYR A 28 0.64 -2.59 4.42
CA TYR A 28 1.86 -2.69 5.18
C TYR A 28 2.07 -4.14 5.62
N PHE A 29 3.32 -4.59 5.62
CA PHE A 29 3.70 -5.89 6.11
C PHE A 29 4.28 -5.72 7.51
N PHE A 30 3.49 -6.05 8.53
CA PHE A 30 3.93 -5.96 9.91
C PHE A 30 4.84 -7.14 10.25
N GLY A 31 6.09 -6.87 10.64
CA GLY A 31 6.96 -7.87 11.25
C GLY A 31 6.43 -8.38 12.60
N ASN A 32 5.68 -7.54 13.33
CA ASN A 32 4.99 -7.92 14.56
C ASN A 32 3.59 -8.48 14.25
N ARG A 33 3.40 -9.78 14.52
CA ARG A 33 2.13 -10.49 14.33
C ARG A 33 0.97 -9.92 15.16
N GLU A 34 1.22 -9.40 16.36
CA GLU A 34 0.18 -8.84 17.24
C GLU A 34 -0.46 -7.60 16.60
N ILE A 35 0.36 -6.73 15.99
CA ILE A 35 -0.13 -5.53 15.29
C ILE A 35 -1.04 -5.91 14.13
N PHE A 36 -0.68 -6.95 13.38
CA PHE A 36 -1.55 -7.47 12.33
C PHE A 36 -2.86 -8.03 12.90
N MET A 37 -2.79 -8.82 13.97
CA MET A 37 -3.97 -9.44 14.57
C MET A 37 -4.96 -8.41 15.11
N ASP A 38 -4.47 -7.34 15.74
CA ASP A 38 -5.29 -6.24 16.26
C ASP A 38 -6.01 -5.44 15.15
N LEU A 39 -5.49 -5.49 13.92
CA LEU A 39 -6.05 -4.81 12.75
C LEU A 39 -6.73 -5.77 11.76
N ALA A 40 -6.82 -7.06 12.10
CA ALA A 40 -7.25 -8.11 11.16
C ALA A 40 -8.67 -7.89 10.63
N ASP A 41 -9.56 -7.30 11.42
CA ASP A 41 -10.94 -6.99 11.02
C ASP A 41 -11.01 -5.96 9.88
N TYR A 42 -9.98 -5.15 9.71
CA TYR A 42 -9.88 -4.19 8.60
C TYR A 42 -9.18 -4.79 7.37
N TYR A 43 -8.64 -6.01 7.45
CA TYR A 43 -7.83 -6.59 6.38
C TYR A 43 -8.67 -7.23 5.27
N HIS A 44 -8.60 -6.67 4.06
CA HIS A 44 -9.20 -7.23 2.87
C HIS A 44 -8.26 -8.24 2.21
N ARG A 45 -8.50 -9.54 2.45
CA ARG A 45 -7.64 -10.64 2.01
C ARG A 45 -7.32 -10.64 0.51
N ASP A 46 -8.34 -10.49 -0.35
CA ASP A 46 -8.13 -10.62 -1.80
C ASP A 46 -7.34 -9.45 -2.41
N LYS A 47 -7.39 -8.28 -1.77
CA LYS A 47 -6.67 -7.07 -2.21
C LYS A 47 -5.36 -6.87 -1.45
N TYR A 48 -5.09 -7.70 -0.44
CA TYR A 48 -3.91 -7.62 0.41
C TYR A 48 -3.68 -6.21 0.98
N ARG A 49 -4.74 -5.55 1.45
CA ARG A 49 -4.73 -4.20 2.01
C ARG A 49 -5.69 -4.09 3.20
N PHE A 50 -5.49 -3.09 4.03
CA PHE A 50 -6.46 -2.71 5.05
C PHE A 50 -7.44 -1.67 4.48
N GLU A 51 -8.72 -1.80 4.80
CA GLU A 51 -9.80 -0.90 4.36
C GLU A 51 -10.55 -0.34 5.57
N LEU A 52 -10.60 0.98 5.68
CA LEU A 52 -11.24 1.73 6.75
C LEU A 52 -12.42 2.48 6.13
N LYS A 53 -13.64 2.12 6.56
CA LYS A 53 -14.90 2.52 5.94
C LYS A 53 -15.38 3.89 6.38
N SER A 54 -14.88 4.38 7.52
CA SER A 54 -15.26 5.69 8.06
C SER A 54 -14.06 6.49 8.55
N VAL A 55 -14.25 7.80 8.70
CA VAL A 55 -13.25 8.68 9.32
C VAL A 55 -12.98 8.28 10.77
N GLY A 56 -13.98 7.77 11.49
CA GLY A 56 -13.83 7.26 12.85
C GLY A 56 -12.92 6.04 12.92
N GLU A 57 -13.12 5.05 12.04
CA GLU A 57 -12.24 3.88 11.92
C GLU A 57 -10.82 4.29 11.53
N ARG A 58 -10.69 5.20 10.55
CA ARG A 58 -9.39 5.75 10.14
C ARG A 58 -8.64 6.33 11.34
N ASN A 59 -9.27 7.25 12.06
CA ASN A 59 -8.62 7.92 13.21
C ASN A 59 -8.27 6.93 14.33
N LYS A 60 -9.11 5.92 14.57
CA LYS A 60 -8.81 4.85 15.55
C LYS A 60 -7.56 4.06 15.16
N VAL A 61 -7.45 3.65 13.90
CA VAL A 61 -6.31 2.88 13.40
C VAL A 61 -5.04 3.73 13.35
N MET A 62 -5.13 5.00 12.94
CA MET A 62 -4.00 5.93 12.96
C MET A 62 -3.41 6.05 14.36
N LYS A 63 -4.24 6.36 15.36
CA LYS A 63 -3.80 6.49 16.75
C LYS A 63 -3.13 5.20 17.26
N TYR A 64 -3.73 4.05 16.97
CA TYR A 64 -3.13 2.76 17.34
C TYR A 64 -1.75 2.56 16.71
N LEU A 65 -1.58 2.85 15.42
CA LEU A 65 -0.29 2.71 14.73
C LEU A 65 0.75 3.70 15.25
N GLU A 66 0.37 4.94 15.52
CA GLU A 66 1.24 5.96 16.12
C GLU A 66 1.71 5.54 17.52
N GLU A 67 0.83 4.95 18.35
CA GLU A 67 1.19 4.36 19.66
C GLU A 67 2.16 3.18 19.53
N LYS A 68 2.16 2.47 18.40
CA LYS A 68 3.16 1.44 18.06
C LYS A 68 4.44 2.01 17.42
N GLY A 69 4.50 3.32 17.22
CA GLY A 69 5.67 4.04 16.75
C GLY A 69 5.82 4.15 15.23
N PHE A 70 4.73 3.97 14.48
CA PHE A 70 4.69 4.30 13.06
C PHE A 70 4.41 5.78 12.85
N GLU A 71 4.97 6.35 11.79
CA GLU A 71 4.53 7.64 11.27
C GLU A 71 3.40 7.44 10.27
N ILE A 72 2.41 8.33 10.26
CA ILE A 72 1.26 8.22 9.35
C ILE A 72 1.19 9.43 8.43
N SER A 73 0.98 9.18 7.14
CA SER A 73 0.65 10.21 6.16
C SER A 73 -0.71 9.92 5.52
N LEU A 74 -1.55 10.94 5.40
CA LEU A 74 -2.83 10.86 4.71
C LEU A 74 -2.68 11.38 3.27
N ILE A 75 -3.01 10.52 2.30
CA ILE A 75 -2.87 10.82 0.89
C ILE A 75 -4.25 10.85 0.25
N GLU A 76 -4.73 12.04 -0.11
CA GLU A 76 -6.00 12.21 -0.82
C GLU A 76 -5.80 12.27 -2.34
N ASP A 77 -4.74 12.95 -2.80
CA ASP A 77 -4.32 12.95 -4.19
C ASP A 77 -3.30 11.83 -4.43
N THR A 78 -3.69 10.83 -5.24
CA THR A 78 -2.86 9.67 -5.52
C THR A 78 -1.94 9.85 -6.72
N SER A 79 -1.97 11.01 -7.39
CA SER A 79 -1.28 11.23 -8.68
C SER A 79 0.21 10.92 -8.61
N GLU A 80 0.90 11.32 -7.54
CA GLU A 80 2.34 11.05 -7.37
C GLU A 80 2.66 9.57 -7.17
N TYR A 81 1.70 8.79 -6.68
CA TYR A 81 1.83 7.37 -6.38
C TYR A 81 1.29 6.48 -7.51
N THR A 82 0.81 7.07 -8.59
CA THR A 82 0.15 6.32 -9.66
C THR A 82 1.11 6.02 -10.80
N VAL A 83 1.21 4.74 -11.15
CA VAL A 83 2.00 4.25 -12.28
C VAL A 83 1.14 3.41 -13.21
N LYS A 84 1.54 3.33 -14.48
CA LYS A 84 0.91 2.49 -15.48
C LYS A 84 1.93 1.62 -16.19
N ILE A 85 1.50 0.46 -16.65
CA ILE A 85 2.34 -0.45 -17.44
C ILE A 85 1.49 -1.07 -18.55
N ASP A 86 2.13 -1.33 -19.69
CA ASP A 86 1.52 -2.09 -20.79
C ASP A 86 0.97 -3.44 -20.26
N ARG A 87 -0.26 -3.78 -20.66
CA ARG A 87 -0.99 -4.93 -20.11
C ARG A 87 -0.31 -6.28 -20.37
N PHE A 88 0.57 -6.37 -21.38
CA PHE A 88 1.27 -7.60 -21.77
C PHE A 88 2.60 -7.78 -21.03
N LYS A 89 3.08 -6.76 -20.29
CA LYS A 89 4.29 -6.84 -19.49
C LYS A 89 4.04 -7.57 -18.15
N LYS A 90 5.09 -8.17 -17.61
CA LYS A 90 5.06 -8.79 -16.27
C LYS A 90 4.89 -7.70 -15.20
N TYR A 91 3.87 -7.83 -14.36
CA TYR A 91 3.52 -6.82 -13.36
C TYR A 91 3.41 -7.36 -11.93
N ALA A 92 3.59 -8.67 -11.71
CA ALA A 92 3.43 -9.28 -10.38
C ALA A 92 4.28 -8.61 -9.28
N PRO A 93 5.54 -8.20 -9.52
CA PRO A 93 6.31 -7.46 -8.53
C PRO A 93 5.75 -6.06 -8.23
N ILE A 94 5.08 -5.41 -9.19
CA ILE A 94 4.45 -4.10 -9.01
C ILE A 94 3.17 -4.26 -8.17
N LEU A 95 2.34 -5.25 -8.52
CA LEU A 95 1.12 -5.57 -7.77
C LEU A 95 1.39 -5.86 -6.28
N LYS A 96 2.54 -6.49 -5.97
CA LYS A 96 2.94 -6.75 -4.58
C LYS A 96 3.00 -5.47 -3.74
N ASN A 97 3.43 -4.35 -4.33
CA ASN A 97 3.60 -3.08 -3.65
C ASN A 97 2.49 -2.05 -3.95
N SER A 98 1.41 -2.44 -4.66
CA SER A 98 0.27 -1.55 -4.91
C SER A 98 -0.83 -1.66 -3.84
N ILE A 99 -1.46 -0.52 -3.53
CA ILE A 99 -2.70 -0.37 -2.75
C ILE A 99 -3.92 -0.75 -3.57
N ASP A 100 -3.91 -0.37 -4.86
CA ASP A 100 -5.02 -0.63 -5.77
C ASP A 100 -4.50 -0.83 -7.19
N SER A 101 -5.28 -1.52 -8.02
CA SER A 101 -4.96 -1.72 -9.43
C SER A 101 -6.21 -1.76 -10.29
N THR A 102 -6.17 -1.11 -11.45
CA THR A 102 -7.23 -1.16 -12.46
C THR A 102 -6.65 -1.62 -13.79
N GLU A 103 -7.26 -2.64 -14.40
CA GLU A 103 -6.95 -3.05 -15.77
C GLU A 103 -7.81 -2.26 -16.77
N LYS A 104 -7.16 -1.68 -17.78
CA LYS A 104 -7.79 -1.06 -18.95
C LYS A 104 -7.41 -1.84 -20.21
N GLU A 105 -7.96 -1.42 -21.35
CA GLU A 105 -7.80 -2.12 -22.63
C GLU A 105 -6.33 -2.32 -23.07
N LYS A 106 -5.45 -1.35 -22.79
CA LYS A 106 -4.03 -1.37 -23.21
C LYS A 106 -3.04 -1.38 -22.04
N GLU A 107 -3.48 -0.96 -20.86
CA GLU A 107 -2.61 -0.70 -19.73
C GLU A 107 -3.21 -1.21 -18.42
N ARG A 108 -2.35 -1.44 -17.44
CA ARG A 108 -2.73 -1.62 -16.04
C ARG A 108 -2.23 -0.40 -15.27
N VAL A 109 -3.10 0.19 -14.48
CA VAL A 109 -2.78 1.32 -13.59
C VAL A 109 -2.70 0.80 -12.16
N PHE A 110 -1.69 1.23 -11.42
CA PHE A 110 -1.44 0.87 -10.03
C PHE A 110 -1.28 2.13 -9.19
N ILE A 111 -1.86 2.13 -8.00
CA ILE A 111 -1.56 3.10 -6.94
C ILE A 111 -0.58 2.43 -5.99
N MET A 112 0.63 2.95 -5.91
CA MET A 112 1.73 2.37 -5.11
C MET A 112 1.63 2.76 -3.64
N LYS A 113 2.11 1.90 -2.74
CA LYS A 113 2.02 2.11 -1.28
C LYS A 113 2.93 3.25 -0.76
N ASP A 114 3.98 3.58 -1.48
CA ASP A 114 4.96 4.63 -1.17
C ASP A 114 5.73 5.05 -2.43
N LEU A 115 6.50 6.15 -2.34
CA LEU A 115 7.28 6.67 -3.46
C LEU A 115 8.44 5.75 -3.86
N ALA A 116 9.04 5.03 -2.91
CA ALA A 116 10.06 4.02 -3.23
C ALA A 116 9.50 2.89 -4.12
N SER A 117 8.24 2.52 -3.91
CA SER A 117 7.52 1.55 -4.72
C SER A 117 7.18 2.11 -6.11
N VAL A 118 6.96 3.42 -6.26
CA VAL A 118 6.83 4.09 -7.57
C VAL A 118 8.14 3.95 -8.34
N GLU A 119 9.27 4.30 -7.72
CA GLU A 119 10.60 4.18 -8.34
C GLU A 119 10.92 2.73 -8.73
N GLU A 120 10.64 1.78 -7.85
CA GLU A 120 10.81 0.34 -8.12
C GLU A 120 9.93 -0.12 -9.31
N ALA A 121 8.70 0.38 -9.40
CA ALA A 121 7.81 0.06 -10.51
C ALA A 121 8.32 0.62 -11.84
N ILE A 122 8.82 1.87 -11.83
CA ILE A 122 9.42 2.51 -13.00
C ILE A 122 10.65 1.73 -13.46
N ALA A 123 11.52 1.32 -12.54
CA ALA A 123 12.68 0.47 -12.84
C ALA A 123 12.30 -0.88 -13.46
N LYS A 124 11.06 -1.34 -13.26
CA LYS A 124 10.50 -2.57 -13.85
C LYS A 124 9.70 -2.32 -15.13
N GLY A 125 9.78 -1.12 -15.69
CA GLY A 125 9.21 -0.77 -16.99
C GLY A 125 7.78 -0.26 -16.95
N ALA A 126 7.31 0.18 -15.77
CA ALA A 126 6.15 1.06 -15.63
C ALA A 126 6.54 2.52 -15.92
N GLU A 127 5.53 3.37 -16.08
CA GLU A 127 5.65 4.80 -16.32
C GLU A 127 4.74 5.55 -15.34
N LYS A 128 5.09 6.79 -15.00
CA LYS A 128 4.21 7.64 -14.19
C LYS A 128 2.92 7.92 -14.98
N SER A 129 1.77 7.80 -14.33
CA SER A 129 0.45 7.97 -14.99
C SER A 129 -0.02 9.41 -15.01
#